data_AF-A0A7X9RTT9-F1
#
_entry.id   AF-A0A7X9RTT9-F1
#
_cell.length_a   1.000
_cell.length_b   1.000
_cell.length_c   1.000
_cell.angle_alpha   90.00
_cell.angle_beta   90.00
_cell.angle_gamma   90.00
#
_symmetry.space_group_name_H-M   'P 1'
#
loop_
_entity.id
_entity.type
_entity.pdbx_description
1 polymer ?
#
loop_
_entity_poly.entity_id
_entity_poly.type
_entity_poly.pdbx_seq_one_letter_code
_entity_poly.pdbx_strand_id
1 'polypeptide(L)' 'MNTYKAMSLQNLSRILGIPFSTYELNTIISKFEKEGLVEGVEISPRGTFATLTKVGTQLSYDILESR' A
#
# COMPACT_ATOMS: atom_id res chain seq x y z
N MET A 1 3.51 19.18 -14.00
CA MET A 1 2.97 17.97 -13.34
C MET A 1 4.14 17.04 -13.05
N ASN A 2 4.60 16.94 -11.80
CA ASN A 2 5.58 15.91 -11.43
C ASN A 2 4.82 14.58 -11.33
N THR A 3 4.84 13.83 -12.43
CA THR A 3 4.35 12.44 -12.49
C THR A 3 5.32 11.55 -11.74
N TYR A 4 5.26 11.58 -10.39
CA TYR A 4 5.81 10.47 -9.61
C TYR A 4 5.04 9.23 -10.04
N LYS A 5 5.66 8.39 -10.86
CA LYS A 5 5.10 7.12 -11.30
C LYS A 5 4.76 6.33 -10.04
N ALA A 6 3.49 6.03 -9.81
CA ALA A 6 3.06 5.29 -8.63
C ALA A 6 3.90 4.01 -8.50
N MET A 7 4.55 3.82 -7.35
CA MET A 7 5.37 2.65 -7.07
C MET A 7 4.47 1.49 -6.66
N SER A 8 4.65 0.31 -7.25
CA SER A 8 3.90 -0.87 -6.83
C SER A 8 4.32 -1.31 -5.44
N LEU A 9 3.40 -1.92 -4.69
CA LEU A 9 3.69 -2.47 -3.37
C LEU A 9 4.77 -3.57 -3.42
N GLN A 10 4.87 -4.31 -4.53
CA GLN A 10 5.94 -5.29 -4.76
C GLN A 10 7.32 -4.61 -4.89
N ASN A 11 7.39 -3.42 -5.49
CA ASN A 11 8.64 -2.69 -5.59
C ASN A 11 9.02 -2.06 -4.25
N LEU A 12 8.02 -1.54 -3.53
CA LEU A 12 8.20 -0.99 -2.20
C LEU A 12 8.67 -2.08 -1.20
N SER A 13 8.07 -3.27 -1.22
CA SER A 13 8.48 -4.38 -0.36
C SER A 13 9.94 -4.78 -0.61
N ARG A 14 10.36 -4.82 -1.89
CA ARG A 14 11.75 -5.09 -2.27
C ARG A 14 12.72 -4.03 -1.75
N ILE A 15 12.37 -2.75 -1.85
CA ILE A 15 13.20 -1.64 -1.37
C ILE A 15 13.35 -1.69 0.15
N LEU A 16 12.27 -2.02 0.87
CA LEU A 16 12.28 -2.14 2.33
C LEU A 16 12.90 -3.45 2.82
N GLY A 17 13.30 -4.36 1.93
CA GLY A 17 13.86 -5.66 2.29
C GLY A 17 12.85 -6.59 2.97
N ILE A 18 11.54 -6.37 2.75
CA ILE A 18 10.48 -7.18 3.34
C ILE A 18 10.01 -8.21 2.30
N PRO A 19 10.27 -9.52 2.52
CA PRO A 19 9.95 -10.54 1.55
C PRO A 19 8.46 -10.89 1.60
N PHE A 20 7.64 -10.15 0.86
CA PHE A 20 6.26 -10.54 0.61
C PHE A 20 6.11 -11.21 -0.75
N SER A 21 5.37 -12.32 -0.79
CA SER A 21 4.83 -12.87 -2.03
C SER A 21 3.73 -11.96 -2.59
N THR A 22 3.46 -12.09 -3.89
CA THR A 22 2.34 -11.38 -4.55
C THR A 22 1.00 -11.72 -3.89
N TYR A 23 0.80 -12.98 -3.47
CA TYR A 23 -0.42 -13.41 -2.81
C TYR A 23 -0.62 -12.72 -1.45
N GLU A 24 0.44 -12.63 -0.65
CA GLU A 24 0.39 -11.93 0.64
C GLU A 24 0.08 -10.45 0.47
N LEU A 25 0.74 -9.77 -0.47
CA LEU A 25 0.47 -8.35 -0.75
C LEU A 25 -0.99 -8.13 -1.18
N ASN A 26 -1.52 -8.99 -2.05
CA ASN A 26 -2.91 -8.89 -2.48
C ASN A 26 -3.89 -9.14 -1.32
N THR A 27 -3.57 -10.08 -0.44
CA THR A 27 -4.40 -10.38 0.73
C THR A 27 -4.41 -9.21 1.72
N ILE A 28 -3.24 -8.63 2.00
CA ILE A 28 -3.08 -7.47 2.88
C ILE A 28 -3.84 -6.28 2.31
N ILE A 29 -3.67 -5.97 1.02
CA ILE A 29 -4.29 -4.79 0.43
C ILE A 29 -5.82 -4.91 0.38
N SER A 30 -6.35 -6.09 0.05
CA SER A 30 -7.79 -6.33 0.07
C SER A 30 -8.37 -6.24 1.48
N LYS A 31 -7.60 -6.59 2.51
CA LYS A 31 -8.03 -6.37 3.91
C LYS A 31 -8.08 -4.88 4.23
N PHE A 32 -7.03 -4.13 3.91
CA PHE A 32 -6.98 -2.68 4.15
C PHE A 32 -8.05 -1.90 3.39
N GLU A 33 -8.41 -2.34 2.18
CA GLU A 33 -9.52 -1.76 1.42
C GLU A 33 -10.86 -1.98 2.13
N LYS A 34 -11.11 -3.19 2.62
CA LYS A 34 -12.33 -3.51 3.41
C LYS A 34 -12.41 -2.72 4.71
N GLU A 35 -11.27 -2.43 5.33
CA GLU A 35 -11.16 -1.60 6.53
C GLU A 35 -11.22 -0.09 6.23
N GLY A 36 -11.27 0.31 4.95
CA GLY A 36 -11.34 1.70 4.53
C GLY A 36 -10.02 2.47 4.71
N LEU A 37 -8.89 1.76 4.85
CA LEU A 37 -7.56 2.35 5.02
C LEU A 37 -6.92 2.74 3.69
N VAL A 38 -7.26 2.01 2.62
CA VAL A 38 -6.81 2.30 1.26
C VAL A 38 -7.99 2.33 0.29
N GLU A 39 -7.81 3.03 -0.83
CA GLU A 39 -8.77 3.13 -1.93
C GLU A 39 -8.09 3.05 -3.30
N GLY A 40 -8.88 2.80 -4.34
CA GLY A 40 -8.40 2.72 -5.71
C GLY A 40 -7.42 1.56 -5.93
N VAL A 41 -7.73 0.38 -5.38
CA VAL A 41 -6.87 -0.80 -5.50
C VAL A 41 -6.83 -1.29 -6.95
N GLU A 42 -5.65 -1.30 -7.56
CA GLU A 42 -5.38 -1.90 -8.87
C GLU A 42 -4.45 -3.09 -8.70
N ILE A 43 -4.96 -4.31 -8.93
CA ILE A 43 -4.16 -5.53 -9.01
C ILE A 43 -3.97 -5.89 -10.48
N SER A 44 -2.73 -5.87 -10.95
CA SER A 44 -2.40 -6.21 -12.34
C SER A 44 -1.08 -6.98 -12.43
N PRO A 45 -0.73 -7.53 -13.62
CA PRO A 45 0.60 -8.10 -13.84
C PRO A 45 1.75 -7.10 -13.63
N ARG A 46 1.48 -5.79 -13.68
CA ARG A 46 2.48 -4.73 -13.43
C ARG A 46 2.74 -4.51 -11.94
N GLY A 47 1.91 -5.09 -11.07
CA GLY A 47 1.97 -4.96 -9.63
C GLY A 47 0.63 -4.56 -9.02
N THR A 48 0.67 -4.35 -7.72
CA THR A 48 -0.44 -3.94 -6.87
C THR A 48 -0.23 -2.50 -6.48
N PHE A 49 -1.25 -1.68 -6.69
CA PHE A 49 -1.25 -0.25 -6.42
C PHE A 49 -2.48 0.09 -5.58
N ALA A 50 -2.34 1.05 -4.68
CA ALA A 50 -3.43 1.58 -3.88
C ALA A 50 -3.05 2.97 -3.36
N THR A 51 -4.06 3.76 -2.99
CA THR A 51 -3.88 5.08 -2.38
C THR A 51 -4.35 5.02 -0.93
N LEU A 52 -3.64 5.67 -0.01
CA LEU A 52 -4.12 5.80 1.38
C LEU A 52 -5.35 6.70 1.41
N THR A 53 -6.39 6.28 2.14
CA THR A 53 -7.50 7.17 2.47
C THR A 53 -7.07 8.17 3.53
N LYS A 54 -7.95 9.12 3.88
CA LYS A 54 -7.74 10.01 5.04
C LYS A 54 -7.56 9.22 6.33
N VAL A 55 -8.34 8.15 6.51
CA VAL A 55 -8.27 7.29 7.70
C VAL A 55 -6.94 6.53 7.74
N GLY A 56 -6.53 5.92 6.62
CA GLY A 56 -5.24 5.24 6.53
C GLY A 56 -4.05 6.18 6.74
N THR A 57 -4.15 7.41 6.23
CA THR A 57 -3.13 8.45 6.42
C THR A 57 -3.01 8.84 7.89
N GLN A 58 -4.12 9.09 8.59
CA GLN A 58 -4.09 9.43 10.01
C GLN A 58 -3.50 8.29 10.84
N LEU A 59 -3.95 7.05 10.60
CA LEU A 59 -3.41 5.87 11.28
C LEU A 59 -1.89 5.74 11.09
N SER A 60 -1.39 6.06 9.89
CA SER A 60 0.03 6.06 9.59
C SER A 60 0.79 7.09 10.43
N TYR A 61 0.24 8.31 10.58
CA TYR A 61 0.82 9.34 11.45
C TYR A 61 0.83 8.89 12.91
N ASP A 62 -0.28 8.35 13.41
CA ASP A 62 -0.39 7.88 14.80
C ASP A 62 0.67 6.79 15.10
N ILE A 63 0.94 5.87 14.16
CA ILE A 63 1.98 4.84 14.29
C ILE A 63 3.39 5.43 14.29
N LEU A 64 3.62 6.51 13.55
CA LEU A 64 4.93 7.16 13.46
C LEU A 64 5.21 8.07 14.66
N GLU A 65 4.20 8.78 15.17
CA GLU A 65 4.31 9.67 16.33
C GLU A 65 4.30 8.92 17.67
N SER A 66 3.81 7.68 17.69
CA SER A 66 3.87 6.80 18.86
C SER A 66 5.21 6.06 19.03
N ARG A 67 6.23 6.41 18.22
CA ARG A 67 7.62 5.95 18.37
C ARG A 67 8.51 7.06 18.92
#